data_AF-A0A5C6MUS0-F1
#
_entry.id   AF-A0A5C6MUS0-F1
#
_cell.length_a   1.000
_cell.length_b   1.000
_cell.length_c   1.000
_cell.angle_alpha   90.00
_cell.angle_beta   90.00
_cell.angle_gamma   90.00
#
_symmetry.space_group_name_H-M   'P 1'
#
loop_
_entity.id
_entity.type
_entity.pdbx_description
1 polymer ?
#
loop_
_entity_poly.entity_id
_entity_poly.type
_entity_poly.pdbx_seq_one_letter_code
_entity_poly.pdbx_strand_id
1 'polypeptide(L)'
;MKPDASGTARVPLAPAADKAGQPSPRSSSRPLVSASAVKSPPCRETGGDIGADWDAKERMFRNFGGLLGPTDETVGMQKWTKGANVTVTVVWVDPTNVIAATYDILIDANAEFTHYRPPLNQPLRPGVWSVRILYHWSPVAEMRFLIAPLTYSRHQPIRQDDALKLHNGPAKNSYMEQSFHGLNPVLNIPVSLGYVEQSKRNAALTGQQLEHWVDGLVGELWEAADICAVGPTACPVMQACPKNPWSSLSPDPKSHLGPPRADGRIR
;
A
#
# COMPACT_ATOMS: atom_id res chain seq x y z
N MET A 1 -18.03 -65.73 4.50
CA MET A 1 -17.55 -64.53 3.79
C MET A 1 -18.45 -63.36 4.16
N LYS A 2 -18.01 -62.53 5.11
CA LYS A 2 -18.61 -61.24 5.45
C LYS A 2 -17.65 -60.16 4.94
N PRO A 3 -18.10 -59.07 4.30
CA PRO A 3 -17.22 -57.97 3.95
C PRO A 3 -17.03 -57.04 5.15
N ASP A 4 -15.78 -56.65 5.37
CA ASP A 4 -15.32 -55.71 6.40
C ASP A 4 -15.80 -54.29 6.12
N ALA A 5 -16.32 -53.65 7.17
CA ALA A 5 -16.59 -52.21 7.22
C ALA A 5 -15.32 -51.48 7.66
N SER A 6 -14.65 -50.81 6.72
CA SER A 6 -13.57 -49.86 7.00
C SER A 6 -14.17 -48.52 7.42
N GLY A 7 -14.21 -48.26 8.72
CA GLY A 7 -14.58 -46.98 9.31
C GLY A 7 -13.42 -45.98 9.18
N THR A 8 -13.64 -44.90 8.45
CA THR A 8 -12.76 -43.72 8.45
C THR A 8 -13.18 -42.81 9.61
N ALA A 9 -12.38 -42.79 10.67
CA ALA A 9 -12.57 -41.88 11.80
C ALA A 9 -12.33 -40.43 11.34
N ARG A 10 -13.39 -39.63 11.27
CA ARG A 10 -13.29 -38.16 11.17
C ARG A 10 -12.82 -37.62 12.52
N VAL A 11 -11.61 -37.08 12.57
CA VAL A 11 -11.17 -36.22 13.68
C VAL A 11 -11.99 -34.92 13.59
N PRO A 12 -12.74 -34.52 14.63
CA PRO A 12 -13.43 -33.24 14.62
C PRO A 12 -12.39 -32.12 14.70
N LEU A 13 -12.41 -31.18 13.74
CA LEU A 13 -11.81 -29.87 13.96
C LEU A 13 -12.55 -29.22 15.12
N ALA A 14 -11.87 -29.09 16.26
CA ALA A 14 -12.36 -28.26 17.35
C ALA A 14 -12.43 -26.79 16.87
N PRO A 15 -13.52 -26.06 17.18
CA PRO A 15 -13.59 -24.64 16.88
C PRO A 15 -12.53 -23.90 17.69
N ALA A 16 -11.81 -22.98 17.03
CA ALA A 16 -10.91 -22.06 17.70
C ALA A 16 -11.73 -21.21 18.69
N ALA A 17 -11.59 -21.52 19.97
CA ALA A 17 -12.16 -20.71 21.04
C ALA A 17 -11.38 -19.40 21.10
N ASP A 18 -12.03 -18.32 20.67
CA ASP A 18 -11.55 -16.95 20.85
C ASP A 18 -11.57 -16.64 22.35
N LYS A 19 -10.43 -16.87 23.04
CA LYS A 19 -10.27 -16.52 24.44
C LYS A 19 -10.11 -15.01 24.56
N ALA A 20 -11.22 -14.32 24.75
CA ALA A 20 -11.26 -12.93 25.18
C ALA A 20 -10.34 -12.74 26.40
N GLY A 21 -9.23 -11.99 26.22
CA GLY A 21 -8.33 -11.59 27.31
C GLY A 21 -6.88 -12.07 27.21
N GLN A 22 -6.49 -12.86 26.20
CA GLN A 22 -5.06 -13.09 25.95
C GLN A 22 -4.45 -11.95 25.12
N PRO A 23 -3.29 -11.39 25.52
CA PRO A 23 -2.64 -10.34 24.75
C PRO A 23 -2.17 -10.90 23.41
N SER A 24 -2.66 -10.33 22.31
CA SER A 24 -2.30 -10.72 20.96
C SER A 24 -0.79 -10.54 20.70
N PRO A 25 -0.17 -11.39 19.88
CA PRO A 25 1.22 -11.21 19.46
C PRO A 25 1.40 -9.85 18.75
N ARG A 26 2.61 -9.30 18.80
CA ARG A 26 2.97 -8.08 18.07
C ARG A 26 3.74 -8.48 16.82
N SER A 27 3.38 -7.90 15.68
CA SER A 27 4.14 -8.01 14.44
C SER A 27 4.79 -6.68 14.08
N SER A 28 5.96 -6.75 13.45
CA SER A 28 6.56 -5.65 12.71
C SER A 28 6.34 -5.89 11.23
N SER A 29 5.68 -4.96 10.56
CA SER A 29 5.56 -4.95 9.10
C SER A 29 6.30 -3.73 8.56
N ARG A 30 6.95 -3.90 7.42
CA ARG A 30 7.59 -2.77 6.71
C ARG A 30 7.22 -2.80 5.24
N PRO A 31 7.08 -1.62 4.61
CA PRO A 31 6.85 -1.56 3.18
C PRO A 31 8.12 -2.02 2.45
N LEU A 32 7.93 -2.71 1.33
CA LEU A 32 8.98 -3.02 0.37
C LEU A 32 9.32 -1.76 -0.43
N VAL A 33 10.57 -1.62 -0.88
CA VAL A 33 10.98 -0.50 -1.72
C VAL A 33 10.20 -0.57 -3.04
N SER A 34 9.29 0.38 -3.26
CA SER A 34 8.40 0.41 -4.41
C SER A 34 8.78 1.46 -5.48
N ALA A 35 9.88 2.19 -5.26
CA ALA A 35 10.45 3.15 -6.21
C ALA A 35 11.67 2.55 -6.92
N SER A 36 11.67 2.59 -8.24
CA SER A 36 12.75 2.12 -9.11
C SER A 36 13.18 3.24 -10.06
N ALA A 37 14.48 3.48 -10.17
CA ALA A 37 15.03 4.49 -11.07
C ALA A 37 15.80 3.82 -12.23
N VAL A 38 15.55 4.29 -13.45
CA VAL A 38 16.33 3.98 -14.64
C VAL A 38 17.44 5.03 -14.73
N LYS A 39 18.71 4.59 -14.72
CA LYS A 39 19.86 5.49 -14.87
C LYS A 39 19.94 6.01 -16.32
N SER A 40 19.11 6.99 -16.67
CA SER A 40 19.14 7.71 -17.94
C SER A 40 19.19 9.22 -17.69
N PRO A 41 20.14 9.97 -18.31
CA PRO A 41 20.22 11.42 -18.13
C PRO A 41 19.00 12.16 -18.70
N PRO A 42 18.57 13.27 -18.05
CA PRO A 42 19.12 13.88 -16.85
C PRO A 42 18.57 13.23 -15.56
N CYS A 43 19.43 12.51 -14.83
CA CYS A 43 19.10 11.91 -13.54
C CYS A 43 19.13 12.97 -12.41
N ARG A 44 18.20 13.92 -12.43
CA ARG A 44 18.03 14.86 -11.29
C ARG A 44 17.14 14.27 -10.19
N GLU A 45 16.27 13.32 -10.53
CA GLU A 45 15.40 12.67 -9.57
C GLU A 45 16.21 11.79 -8.62
N THR A 46 15.96 11.93 -7.33
CA THR A 46 16.63 11.14 -6.27
C THR A 46 15.70 10.26 -5.46
N GLY A 47 14.39 10.42 -5.68
CA GLY A 47 13.36 9.64 -5.04
C GLY A 47 12.01 10.30 -5.23
N GLY A 48 10.97 9.58 -4.85
CA GLY A 48 9.60 10.08 -4.85
C GLY A 48 8.75 9.15 -4.02
N ASP A 49 7.55 9.61 -3.71
CA ASP A 49 6.59 8.83 -2.95
C ASP A 49 5.16 9.23 -3.32
N ILE A 50 4.23 8.31 -3.14
CA ILE A 50 2.80 8.52 -3.37
C ILE A 50 2.08 8.34 -2.03
N GLY A 51 1.30 9.34 -1.63
CA GLY A 51 0.62 9.30 -0.36
C GLY A 51 -0.58 10.23 -0.26
N ALA A 52 -1.06 10.40 0.96
CA ALA A 52 -2.08 11.36 1.34
C ALA A 52 -1.56 12.27 2.47
N ASP A 53 -2.24 13.38 2.70
CA ASP A 53 -1.91 14.34 3.78
C ASP A 53 -0.47 14.88 3.68
N TRP A 54 -0.14 15.48 2.54
CA TRP A 54 1.14 16.16 2.32
C TRP A 54 1.28 17.38 3.25
N ASP A 55 2.30 17.36 4.10
CA ASP A 55 2.71 18.49 4.92
C ASP A 55 3.77 19.30 4.17
N ALA A 56 3.38 20.46 3.63
CA ALA A 56 4.29 21.32 2.88
C ALA A 56 5.40 21.96 3.73
N LYS A 57 5.19 22.09 5.05
CA LYS A 57 6.18 22.67 5.97
C LYS A 57 7.30 21.68 6.26
N GLU A 58 6.93 20.46 6.64
CA GLU A 58 7.90 19.40 6.96
C GLU A 58 8.33 18.59 5.72
N ARG A 59 7.68 18.83 4.57
CA ARG A 59 7.94 18.20 3.27
C ARG A 59 7.83 16.67 3.34
N MET A 60 6.73 16.18 3.92
CA MET A 60 6.49 14.76 4.13
C MET A 60 5.00 14.42 4.14
N PHE A 61 4.66 13.15 3.88
CA PHE A 61 3.31 12.64 4.09
C PHE A 61 3.07 12.34 5.58
N ARG A 62 1.94 12.81 6.11
CA ARG A 62 1.50 12.46 7.48
C ARG A 62 0.84 11.09 7.56
N ASN A 63 0.34 10.58 6.43
CA ASN A 63 0.05 9.16 6.26
C ASN A 63 1.36 8.38 6.01
N PHE A 64 2.13 8.17 7.09
CA PHE A 64 3.47 7.56 7.03
C PHE A 64 3.51 6.17 6.39
N GLY A 65 2.42 5.40 6.52
CA GLY A 65 2.32 4.07 5.95
C GLY A 65 1.88 4.08 4.48
N GLY A 66 1.51 5.23 3.90
CA GLY A 66 0.93 5.27 2.56
C GLY A 66 -0.31 4.38 2.44
N LEU A 67 -1.08 4.25 3.52
CA LEU A 67 -2.27 3.40 3.55
C LEU A 67 -3.41 4.12 2.82
N LEU A 68 -3.75 3.63 1.63
CA LEU A 68 -4.72 4.28 0.75
C LEU A 68 -5.85 3.32 0.39
N GLY A 69 -7.08 3.81 0.45
CA GLY A 69 -8.30 3.15 0.04
C GLY A 69 -8.90 3.72 -1.25
N PRO A 70 -10.00 3.13 -1.75
CA PRO A 70 -10.57 3.47 -3.05
C PRO A 70 -11.18 4.86 -3.14
N THR A 71 -11.31 5.59 -2.03
CA THR A 71 -11.91 6.93 -1.99
C THR A 71 -10.90 8.02 -1.61
N ASP A 72 -9.64 7.65 -1.41
CA ASP A 72 -8.61 8.58 -0.98
C ASP A 72 -8.11 9.46 -2.13
N GLU A 73 -7.71 10.67 -1.78
CA GLU A 73 -7.10 11.62 -2.70
C GLU A 73 -5.58 11.44 -2.69
N THR A 74 -5.06 10.85 -3.76
CA THR A 74 -3.63 10.55 -3.90
C THR A 74 -2.83 11.77 -4.33
N VAL A 75 -1.66 11.96 -3.73
CA VAL A 75 -0.70 13.00 -4.06
C VAL A 75 0.62 12.35 -4.44
N GLY A 76 1.18 12.71 -5.58
CA GLY A 76 2.52 12.31 -5.97
C GLY A 76 3.54 13.36 -5.59
N MET A 77 4.63 12.96 -4.94
CA MET A 77 5.75 13.82 -4.58
C MET A 77 7.03 13.29 -5.22
N GLN A 78 7.86 14.20 -5.74
CA GLN A 78 9.16 13.89 -6.30
C GLN A 78 10.23 14.76 -5.64
N LYS A 79 11.40 14.16 -5.43
CA LYS A 79 12.58 14.80 -4.85
C LYS A 79 13.67 14.94 -5.90
N TRP A 80 14.20 16.15 -6.00
CA TRP A 80 15.14 16.55 -7.03
C TRP A 80 16.47 17.02 -6.43
N THR A 81 17.54 16.80 -7.18
CA THR A 81 18.83 17.47 -6.97
C THR A 81 18.90 18.76 -7.77
N LYS A 82 19.75 19.71 -7.34
CA LYS A 82 19.99 20.96 -8.08
C LYS A 82 20.61 20.67 -9.44
N GLY A 83 20.25 21.44 -10.46
CA GLY A 83 20.71 21.22 -11.84
C GLY A 83 20.09 22.20 -12.82
N ALA A 84 20.20 21.95 -14.13
CA ALA A 84 19.53 22.79 -15.14
C ALA A 84 18.01 22.55 -15.13
N ASN A 85 17.23 23.56 -15.52
CA ASN A 85 15.78 23.43 -15.67
C ASN A 85 15.45 22.27 -16.60
N VAL A 86 14.51 21.42 -16.17
CA VAL A 86 14.11 20.23 -16.91
C VAL A 86 12.60 20.06 -16.83
N THR A 87 11.98 19.67 -17.93
CA THR A 87 10.56 19.28 -17.95
C THR A 87 10.47 17.76 -18.01
N VAL A 88 9.67 17.18 -17.13
CA VAL A 88 9.38 15.75 -17.11
C VAL A 88 7.88 15.52 -17.24
N THR A 89 7.51 14.39 -17.83
CA THR A 89 6.12 13.95 -17.94
C THR A 89 5.84 12.91 -16.87
N VAL A 90 4.79 13.12 -16.07
CA VAL A 90 4.34 12.18 -15.04
C VAL A 90 3.10 11.46 -15.56
N VAL A 91 3.10 10.13 -15.49
CA VAL A 91 2.02 9.27 -16.00
C VAL A 91 1.53 8.35 -14.88
N TRP A 92 0.24 8.43 -14.57
CA TRP A 92 -0.43 7.58 -13.60
C TRP A 92 -1.13 6.43 -14.32
N VAL A 93 -0.86 5.19 -13.90
CA VAL A 93 -1.39 3.98 -14.53
C VAL A 93 -2.06 3.12 -13.47
N ASP A 94 -3.31 2.75 -13.73
CA ASP A 94 -4.11 1.90 -12.86
C ASP A 94 -3.71 0.40 -12.95
N PRO A 95 -4.21 -0.46 -12.03
CA PRO A 95 -3.87 -1.88 -12.00
C PRO A 95 -4.32 -2.68 -13.24
N THR A 96 -5.14 -2.09 -14.10
CA THR A 96 -5.61 -2.67 -15.37
C THR A 96 -4.94 -2.03 -16.60
N ASN A 97 -3.85 -1.29 -16.38
CA ASN A 97 -3.08 -0.60 -17.42
C ASN A 97 -3.83 0.56 -18.10
N VAL A 98 -4.84 1.14 -17.44
CA VAL A 98 -5.49 2.38 -17.88
C VAL A 98 -4.64 3.56 -17.42
N ILE A 99 -4.27 4.44 -18.36
CA ILE A 99 -3.62 5.71 -18.02
C ILE A 99 -4.66 6.64 -17.42
N ALA A 100 -4.55 6.90 -16.12
CA ALA A 100 -5.50 7.69 -15.35
C ALA A 100 -5.26 9.19 -15.49
N ALA A 101 -4.00 9.62 -15.56
CA ALA A 101 -3.60 11.01 -15.74
C ALA A 101 -2.21 11.09 -16.39
N THR A 102 -1.98 12.15 -17.16
CA THR A 102 -0.65 12.55 -17.62
C THR A 102 -0.52 14.06 -17.54
N TYR A 103 0.62 14.54 -17.09
CA TYR A 103 0.91 15.98 -17.03
C TYR A 103 2.42 16.22 -17.04
N ASP A 104 2.81 17.35 -17.59
CA ASP A 104 4.19 17.81 -17.57
C ASP A 104 4.43 18.73 -16.37
N ILE A 105 5.58 18.58 -15.73
CA ILE A 105 6.04 19.48 -14.67
C ILE A 105 7.38 20.09 -15.07
N LEU A 106 7.48 21.42 -14.94
CA LEU A 106 8.74 22.13 -15.05
C LEU A 106 9.45 22.09 -13.70
N ILE A 107 10.67 21.57 -13.69
CA ILE A 107 11.51 21.48 -12.50
C ILE A 107 12.60 22.54 -12.61
N ASP A 108 12.44 23.59 -11.80
CA ASP A 108 13.41 24.66 -11.73
C ASP A 108 14.78 24.18 -11.23
N ALA A 109 15.83 24.95 -11.53
CA ALA A 109 17.20 24.62 -11.21
C ALA A 109 17.46 24.40 -9.71
N ASN A 110 16.69 25.12 -8.89
CA ASN A 110 16.79 25.10 -7.43
C ASN A 110 15.65 24.31 -6.76
N ALA A 111 14.73 23.73 -7.52
CA ALA A 111 13.65 22.93 -6.96
C ALA A 111 14.23 21.67 -6.30
N GLU A 112 13.85 21.45 -5.04
CA GLU A 112 14.21 20.24 -4.28
C GLU A 112 13.04 19.25 -4.20
N PHE A 113 11.82 19.77 -4.20
CA PHE A 113 10.59 18.98 -4.09
C PHE A 113 9.52 19.54 -5.02
N THR A 114 8.82 18.65 -5.72
CA THR A 114 7.58 18.96 -6.41
C THR A 114 6.50 18.00 -5.91
N HIS A 115 5.26 18.47 -5.85
CA HIS A 115 4.13 17.61 -5.54
C HIS A 115 2.93 18.05 -6.37
N TYR A 116 2.10 17.08 -6.74
CA TYR A 116 0.86 17.34 -7.46
C TYR A 116 -0.21 16.32 -7.09
N ARG A 117 -1.44 16.81 -6.99
CA ARG A 117 -2.64 16.02 -6.78
C ARG A 117 -3.44 15.98 -8.09
N PRO A 118 -3.40 14.89 -8.86
CA PRO A 118 -4.27 14.78 -10.03
C PRO A 118 -5.75 14.68 -9.61
N PRO A 119 -6.67 15.37 -10.30
CA PRO A 119 -8.10 15.31 -10.00
C PRO A 119 -8.72 14.03 -10.58
N LEU A 120 -8.39 12.88 -9.99
CA LEU A 120 -8.87 11.57 -10.43
C LEU A 120 -10.31 11.33 -9.98
N ASN A 121 -11.17 10.89 -10.91
CA ASN A 121 -12.53 10.45 -10.59
C ASN A 121 -12.49 9.23 -9.66
N GLN A 122 -13.40 9.24 -8.69
CA GLN A 122 -13.51 8.23 -7.65
C GLN A 122 -14.65 7.22 -7.97
N PRO A 123 -14.60 5.99 -7.42
CA PRO A 123 -13.50 5.44 -6.62
C PRO A 123 -12.30 5.01 -7.49
N LEU A 124 -11.10 5.11 -6.93
CA LEU A 124 -9.91 4.50 -7.52
C LEU A 124 -10.03 2.98 -7.53
N ARG A 125 -9.69 2.34 -8.66
CA ARG A 125 -9.71 0.88 -8.78
C ARG A 125 -8.69 0.26 -7.80
N PRO A 126 -9.09 -0.68 -6.93
CA PRO A 126 -8.16 -1.34 -6.04
C PRO A 126 -7.12 -2.18 -6.77
N GLY A 127 -5.93 -2.25 -6.18
CA GLY A 127 -4.77 -2.96 -6.72
C GLY A 127 -3.50 -2.12 -6.66
N VAL A 128 -2.43 -2.64 -7.25
CA VAL A 128 -1.14 -1.94 -7.30
C VAL A 128 -1.11 -1.00 -8.50
N TRP A 129 -1.07 0.30 -8.22
CA TRP A 129 -0.90 1.35 -9.20
C TRP A 129 0.57 1.60 -9.50
N SER A 130 0.84 2.25 -10.63
CA SER A 130 2.17 2.74 -10.97
C SER A 130 2.15 4.20 -11.40
N VAL A 131 3.14 4.96 -10.97
CA VAL A 131 3.41 6.33 -11.43
C VAL A 131 4.77 6.33 -12.10
N ARG A 132 4.80 6.68 -13.38
CA ARG A 132 6.02 6.72 -14.20
C ARG A 132 6.42 8.14 -14.46
N ILE A 133 7.71 8.40 -14.37
CA ILE A 133 8.32 9.69 -14.71
C ILE A 133 9.14 9.49 -15.97
N LEU A 134 8.87 10.32 -16.96
CA LEU A 134 9.44 10.24 -18.30
C LEU A 134 10.19 11.54 -18.61
N TYR A 135 11.30 11.41 -19.32
CA TYR A 135 12.01 12.53 -19.93
C TYR A 135 12.12 12.28 -21.43
N HIS A 136 11.57 13.18 -22.24
CA HIS A 136 11.46 13.00 -23.70
C HIS A 136 10.94 11.61 -24.09
N TRP A 137 9.86 11.16 -23.43
CA TRP A 137 9.25 9.83 -23.63
C TRP A 137 10.09 8.61 -23.22
N SER A 138 11.30 8.82 -22.66
CA SER A 138 12.10 7.76 -22.06
C SER A 138 11.78 7.63 -20.57
N PRO A 139 11.53 6.42 -20.04
CA PRO A 139 11.30 6.22 -18.62
C PRO A 139 12.55 6.50 -17.79
N VAL A 140 12.38 7.28 -16.72
CA VAL A 140 13.44 7.70 -15.78
C VAL A 140 13.21 7.08 -14.41
N ALA A 141 11.95 7.02 -13.95
CA ALA A 141 11.61 6.39 -12.68
C ALA A 141 10.19 5.81 -12.72
N GLU A 142 9.93 4.85 -11.84
CA GLU A 142 8.63 4.26 -11.59
C GLU A 142 8.43 4.08 -10.09
N MET A 143 7.27 4.48 -9.59
CA MET A 143 6.83 4.28 -8.21
C MET A 143 5.57 3.43 -8.22
N ARG A 144 5.47 2.47 -7.30
CA ARG A 144 4.26 1.66 -7.11
C ARG A 144 3.62 1.95 -5.76
N PHE A 145 2.30 1.97 -5.73
CA PHE A 145 1.52 2.18 -4.51
C PHE A 145 0.24 1.35 -4.52
N LEU A 146 -0.29 1.04 -3.34
CA LEU A 146 -1.48 0.21 -3.18
C LEU A 146 -2.72 1.06 -2.96
N ILE A 147 -3.76 0.85 -3.75
CA ILE A 147 -5.13 1.17 -3.35
C ILE A 147 -5.75 -0.12 -2.82
N ALA A 148 -5.90 -0.22 -1.50
CA ALA A 148 -6.37 -1.43 -0.84
C ALA A 148 -7.90 -1.60 -1.01
N PRO A 149 -8.40 -2.79 -1.38
CA PRO A 149 -9.81 -3.11 -1.26
C PRO A 149 -10.25 -3.03 0.21
N LEU A 150 -11.47 -2.56 0.47
CA LEU A 150 -12.02 -2.45 1.82
C LEU A 150 -12.80 -3.73 2.17
N THR A 151 -12.38 -4.43 3.23
CA THR A 151 -13.12 -5.57 3.81
C THR A 151 -14.24 -5.14 4.75
N TYR A 152 -14.23 -3.87 5.18
CA TYR A 152 -15.22 -3.29 6.08
C TYR A 152 -15.82 -2.01 5.52
N SER A 153 -17.13 -1.83 5.74
CA SER A 153 -17.88 -0.60 5.47
C SER A 153 -18.63 -0.23 6.74
N ARG A 154 -18.44 0.99 7.25
CA ARG A 154 -19.05 1.46 8.51
C ARG A 154 -18.84 0.49 9.69
N HIS A 155 -17.61 0.01 9.84
CA HIS A 155 -17.18 -0.96 10.87
C HIS A 155 -17.92 -2.31 10.86
N GLN A 156 -18.57 -2.65 9.75
CA GLN A 156 -19.18 -3.97 9.52
C GLN A 156 -18.54 -4.62 8.30
N PRO A 157 -18.51 -5.96 8.21
CA PRO A 157 -18.07 -6.65 7.01
C PRO A 157 -18.78 -6.10 5.77
N ILE A 158 -18.02 -5.80 4.73
CA ILE A 158 -18.56 -5.14 3.54
C ILE A 158 -19.62 -6.02 2.86
N ARG A 159 -20.75 -5.41 2.49
CA ARG A 159 -21.82 -6.07 1.74
C ARG A 159 -21.51 -6.04 0.24
N GLN A 160 -22.07 -6.98 -0.51
CA GLN A 160 -21.79 -7.12 -1.93
C GLN A 160 -22.06 -5.84 -2.75
N ASP A 161 -23.15 -5.13 -2.47
CA ASP A 161 -23.49 -3.87 -3.16
C ASP A 161 -22.45 -2.77 -2.88
N ASP A 162 -21.99 -2.66 -1.64
CA ASP A 162 -20.95 -1.70 -1.24
C ASP A 162 -19.59 -2.08 -1.87
N ALA A 163 -19.26 -3.38 -1.90
CA ALA A 163 -18.03 -3.88 -2.52
C ALA A 163 -18.02 -3.56 -4.03
N LEU A 164 -19.11 -3.87 -4.75
CA LEU A 164 -19.23 -3.53 -6.17
C LEU A 164 -19.12 -2.03 -6.43
N LYS A 165 -19.70 -1.20 -5.55
CA LYS A 165 -19.63 0.25 -5.68
C LYS A 165 -18.21 0.79 -5.47
N LEU A 166 -17.47 0.25 -4.50
CA LEU A 166 -16.16 0.76 -4.09
C LEU A 166 -14.99 0.14 -4.86
N HIS A 167 -15.11 -1.10 -5.34
CA HIS A 167 -14.00 -1.84 -5.91
C HIS A 167 -13.99 -1.89 -7.45
N ASN A 168 -15.03 -1.38 -8.12
CA ASN A 168 -15.16 -1.50 -9.58
C ASN A 168 -14.52 -0.33 -10.37
N GLY A 169 -13.85 0.60 -9.68
CA GLY A 169 -13.24 1.79 -10.28
C GLY A 169 -14.27 2.86 -10.67
N PRO A 170 -13.85 3.93 -11.37
CA PRO A 170 -14.72 5.03 -11.73
C PRO A 170 -15.71 4.64 -12.84
N ALA A 171 -16.81 5.39 -12.92
CA ALA A 171 -17.78 5.21 -13.99
C ALA A 171 -17.11 5.32 -15.38
N LYS A 172 -17.54 4.46 -16.31
CA LYS A 172 -17.00 4.37 -17.67
C LYS A 172 -15.48 4.06 -17.76
N ASN A 173 -14.85 3.63 -16.66
CA ASN A 173 -13.39 3.47 -16.55
C ASN A 173 -12.60 4.74 -16.91
N SER A 174 -13.18 5.93 -16.65
CA SER A 174 -12.56 7.21 -16.98
C SER A 174 -12.18 7.96 -15.71
N TYR A 175 -10.87 8.11 -15.47
CA TYR A 175 -10.36 8.87 -14.33
C TYR A 175 -10.34 10.39 -14.56
N MET A 176 -10.35 10.83 -15.82
CA MET A 176 -10.44 12.23 -16.23
C MET A 176 -11.38 12.37 -17.44
N GLU A 177 -11.76 13.60 -17.79
CA GLU A 177 -12.51 13.88 -19.03
C GLU A 177 -11.64 13.63 -20.28
N GLN A 178 -10.34 13.92 -20.17
CA GLN A 178 -9.36 13.65 -21.23
C GLN A 178 -9.02 12.16 -21.26
N SER A 179 -8.99 11.59 -22.46
CA SER A 179 -8.59 10.20 -22.69
C SER A 179 -7.13 10.12 -23.15
N PHE A 180 -6.38 9.17 -22.58
CA PHE A 180 -4.95 8.99 -22.83
C PHE A 180 -4.61 7.67 -23.53
N HIS A 181 -5.60 6.94 -24.07
CA HIS A 181 -5.39 5.64 -24.73
C HIS A 181 -4.38 5.68 -25.89
N GLY A 182 -4.24 6.83 -26.56
CA GLY A 182 -3.26 7.01 -27.63
C GLY A 182 -1.79 6.92 -27.17
N LEU A 183 -1.52 7.03 -25.87
CA LEU A 183 -0.17 6.94 -25.31
C LEU A 183 0.24 5.50 -24.97
N ASN A 184 -0.69 4.54 -24.94
CA ASN A 184 -0.38 3.15 -24.60
C ASN A 184 0.73 2.54 -25.49
N PRO A 185 0.71 2.70 -26.83
CA PRO A 185 1.78 2.17 -27.68
C PRO A 185 3.12 2.86 -27.45
N VAL A 186 3.10 4.17 -27.16
CA VAL A 186 4.32 4.98 -26.93
C VAL A 186 5.00 4.58 -25.62
N LEU A 187 4.21 4.29 -24.59
CA LEU A 187 4.70 3.94 -23.26
C LEU A 187 4.88 2.43 -23.04
N ASN A 188 4.69 1.63 -24.09
CA ASN A 188 4.73 0.17 -24.05
C ASN A 188 3.87 -0.42 -22.91
N ILE A 189 2.66 0.12 -22.74
CA ILE A 189 1.71 -0.33 -21.71
C ILE A 189 0.76 -1.34 -22.36
N PRO A 190 0.89 -2.65 -22.06
CA PRO A 190 0.09 -3.68 -22.71
C PRO A 190 -1.37 -3.58 -22.26
N VAL A 191 -2.27 -3.41 -23.22
CA VAL A 191 -3.71 -3.50 -22.95
C VAL A 191 -4.07 -4.99 -22.89
N SER A 192 -4.36 -5.49 -21.70
CA SER A 192 -4.81 -6.88 -21.50
C SER A 192 -6.25 -6.88 -21.01
N LEU A 193 -7.15 -7.44 -21.82
CA LEU A 193 -8.55 -7.68 -21.45
C LEU A 193 -8.64 -8.58 -20.21
N GLY A 194 -7.66 -9.47 -20.00
CA GLY A 194 -7.59 -10.35 -18.85
C GLY A 194 -7.54 -9.59 -17.51
N TYR A 195 -6.75 -8.50 -17.44
CA TYR A 195 -6.69 -7.69 -16.21
C TYR A 195 -8.01 -6.98 -15.93
N VAL A 196 -8.67 -6.47 -16.98
CA VAL A 196 -9.98 -5.81 -16.83
C VAL A 196 -11.05 -6.79 -16.36
N GLU A 197 -11.11 -7.98 -16.95
CA GLU A 197 -12.05 -9.03 -16.53
C GLU A 197 -11.79 -9.51 -15.11
N GLN A 198 -10.52 -9.74 -14.76
CA GLN A 198 -10.14 -10.14 -13.41
C GLN A 198 -10.50 -9.06 -12.38
N SER A 199 -10.24 -7.79 -12.68
CA SER A 199 -10.61 -6.68 -11.81
C SER A 199 -12.13 -6.60 -11.60
N LYS A 200 -12.94 -6.78 -12.65
CA LYS A 200 -14.41 -6.82 -12.52
C LYS A 200 -14.89 -7.99 -11.66
N ARG A 201 -14.27 -9.17 -11.78
CA ARG A 201 -14.59 -10.33 -10.93
C ARG A 201 -14.22 -10.05 -9.47
N ASN A 202 -13.03 -9.49 -9.24
CA ASN A 202 -12.54 -9.17 -7.91
C ASN A 202 -13.40 -8.10 -7.20
N ALA A 203 -13.97 -7.16 -7.97
CA ALA A 203 -14.82 -6.10 -7.42
C ALA A 203 -16.07 -6.63 -6.68
N ALA A 204 -16.55 -7.82 -7.04
CA ALA A 204 -17.72 -8.44 -6.42
C ALA A 204 -17.40 -9.33 -5.20
N LEU A 205 -16.12 -9.55 -4.89
CA LEU A 205 -15.70 -10.43 -3.81
C LEU A 205 -16.08 -9.87 -2.45
N THR A 206 -16.46 -10.76 -1.53
CA THR A 206 -16.73 -10.46 -0.11
C THR A 206 -16.22 -11.60 0.77
N GLY A 207 -16.18 -11.38 2.09
CA GLY A 207 -15.74 -12.39 3.06
C GLY A 207 -14.31 -12.90 2.80
N GLN A 208 -14.09 -14.19 3.02
CA GLN A 208 -12.76 -14.81 2.95
C GLN A 208 -12.09 -14.66 1.56
N GLN A 209 -12.86 -14.63 0.48
CA GLN A 209 -12.30 -14.44 -0.86
C GLN A 209 -11.76 -13.03 -1.07
N LEU A 210 -12.44 -12.03 -0.50
CA LEU A 210 -11.96 -10.64 -0.50
C LEU A 210 -10.73 -10.50 0.40
N GLU A 211 -10.72 -11.10 1.58
CA GLU A 211 -9.56 -11.10 2.48
C GLU A 211 -8.31 -11.69 1.80
N HIS A 212 -8.45 -12.84 1.14
CA HIS A 212 -7.33 -13.45 0.41
C HIS A 212 -6.83 -12.56 -0.74
N TRP A 213 -7.70 -11.82 -1.41
CA TRP A 213 -7.29 -10.86 -2.43
C TRP A 213 -6.53 -9.68 -1.82
N VAL A 214 -7.01 -9.13 -0.70
CA VAL A 214 -6.33 -8.04 0.04
C VAL A 214 -4.96 -8.51 0.52
N ASP A 215 -4.87 -9.67 1.17
CA ASP A 215 -3.62 -10.22 1.69
C ASP A 215 -2.59 -10.45 0.57
N GLY A 216 -3.04 -10.92 -0.60
CA GLY A 216 -2.20 -11.06 -1.79
C GLY A 216 -1.62 -9.72 -2.26
N LEU A 217 -2.45 -8.68 -2.34
CA LEU A 217 -2.01 -7.33 -2.74
C LEU A 217 -1.07 -6.69 -1.70
N VAL A 218 -1.37 -6.86 -0.42
CA VAL A 218 -0.52 -6.37 0.67
C VAL A 218 0.84 -7.07 0.62
N GLY A 219 0.87 -8.38 0.41
CA GLY A 219 2.10 -9.17 0.29
C GLY A 219 3.00 -8.80 -0.90
N GLU A 220 2.50 -8.10 -1.91
CA GLU A 220 3.32 -7.57 -3.01
C GLU A 220 4.15 -6.34 -2.60
N LEU A 221 3.69 -5.59 -1.61
CA LEU A 221 4.27 -4.28 -1.24
C LEU A 221 4.69 -4.19 0.23
N TRP A 222 4.38 -5.20 1.03
CA TRP A 222 4.70 -5.26 2.45
C TRP A 222 5.26 -6.62 2.81
N GLU A 223 6.18 -6.64 3.78
CA GLU A 223 6.66 -7.87 4.39
C GLU A 223 6.47 -7.85 5.90
N ALA A 224 6.14 -9.02 6.45
CA ALA A 224 6.18 -9.26 7.88
C ALA A 224 7.65 -9.46 8.29
N ALA A 225 8.25 -8.40 8.84
CA ALA A 225 9.66 -8.37 9.19
C ALA A 225 9.98 -9.27 10.40
N ASP A 226 9.13 -9.25 11.43
CA ASP A 226 9.30 -10.08 12.62
C ASP A 226 7.99 -10.19 13.44
N ILE A 227 7.90 -11.16 14.35
CA ILE A 227 6.77 -11.37 15.25
C ILE A 227 7.25 -11.78 16.65
N CYS A 228 6.61 -11.25 17.69
CA CYS A 228 6.93 -11.57 19.08
C CYS A 228 5.70 -11.88 19.93
N ALA A 229 5.93 -12.65 21.00
CA ALA A 229 4.91 -13.02 21.98
C ALA A 229 4.92 -12.06 23.17
N VAL A 230 3.74 -11.54 23.55
CA VAL A 230 3.60 -10.73 24.77
C VAL A 230 3.62 -11.62 26.03
N GLY A 231 3.05 -12.81 25.95
CA GLY A 231 2.98 -13.79 27.03
C GLY A 231 3.62 -15.15 26.66
N PRO A 232 3.37 -16.20 27.45
CA PRO A 232 3.80 -17.56 27.12
C PRO A 232 3.28 -17.99 25.75
N THR A 233 4.12 -18.67 24.97
CA THR A 233 3.81 -19.11 23.62
C THR A 233 4.11 -20.60 23.45
N ALA A 234 3.26 -21.30 22.70
CA ALA A 234 3.52 -22.67 22.27
C ALA A 234 4.44 -22.74 21.03
N CYS A 235 4.68 -21.61 20.35
CA CYS A 235 5.57 -21.53 19.21
C CYS A 235 7.04 -21.40 19.69
N PRO A 236 7.90 -22.41 19.47
CA PRO A 236 9.24 -22.47 20.06
C PRO A 236 10.21 -21.43 19.47
N VAL A 237 9.93 -20.94 18.26
CA VAL A 237 10.76 -19.95 17.56
C VAL A 237 10.38 -18.50 17.88
N MET A 238 9.22 -18.28 18.53
CA MET A 238 8.72 -16.93 18.78
C MET A 238 9.36 -16.34 20.04
N GLN A 239 10.03 -15.21 19.88
CA GLN A 239 10.71 -14.51 20.97
C GLN A 239 9.74 -13.64 21.79
N ALA A 240 10.10 -13.35 23.04
CA ALA A 240 9.31 -12.49 23.91
C ALA A 240 9.44 -11.01 23.51
N CYS A 241 8.32 -10.30 23.39
CA CYS A 241 8.27 -8.90 22.95
C CYS A 241 9.13 -7.92 23.77
N PRO A 242 9.28 -8.04 25.10
CA PRO A 242 10.16 -7.15 25.86
C PRO A 242 11.65 -7.33 25.56
N LYS A 243 12.05 -8.44 24.95
CA LYS A 243 13.45 -8.73 24.58
C LYS A 243 13.81 -8.26 23.17
N ASN A 244 12.84 -7.84 22.38
CA ASN A 244 13.01 -7.43 20.98
C ASN A 244 13.09 -5.92 20.83
N PRO A 245 14.16 -5.33 20.27
CA PRO A 245 14.37 -3.88 20.28
C PRO A 245 13.38 -3.10 19.40
N TRP A 246 12.75 -3.74 18.42
CA TRP A 246 11.73 -3.12 17.55
C TRP A 246 10.34 -3.10 18.18
N SER A 247 10.10 -3.92 19.21
CA SER A 247 8.79 -4.06 19.84
C SER A 247 8.50 -2.88 20.74
N SER A 248 7.25 -2.41 20.73
CA SER A 248 6.78 -1.32 21.60
C SER A 248 6.76 -1.70 23.10
N LEU A 249 6.94 -2.98 23.43
CA LEU A 249 7.08 -3.46 24.80
C LEU A 249 8.54 -3.58 25.24
N SER A 250 9.49 -3.26 24.37
CA SER A 250 10.89 -3.19 24.76
C SER A 250 11.16 -2.02 25.71
N PRO A 251 12.19 -2.08 26.57
CA PRO A 251 12.55 -0.98 27.44
C PRO A 251 12.91 0.28 26.63
N ASP A 252 12.19 1.38 26.87
CA ASP A 252 12.53 2.73 26.35
C ASP A 252 12.77 3.73 27.50
N PRO A 253 13.96 3.72 28.13
CA PRO A 253 14.23 4.50 29.35
C PRO A 253 14.08 6.01 29.17
N LYS A 254 14.17 6.52 27.93
CA LYS A 254 14.08 7.96 27.63
C LYS A 254 12.65 8.51 27.80
N SER A 255 11.64 7.65 27.66
CA SER A 255 10.21 8.00 27.76
C SER A 255 9.59 7.48 29.06
N HIS A 256 10.29 6.62 29.78
CA HIS A 256 9.84 6.09 31.06
C HIS A 256 10.03 7.12 32.19
N LEU A 257 8.93 7.42 32.88
CA LEU A 257 8.94 8.32 34.03
C LEU A 257 9.00 7.50 35.33
N GLY A 258 10.15 7.55 35.99
CA GLY A 258 10.36 6.92 37.30
C GLY A 258 10.06 7.88 38.47
N PRO A 259 10.21 7.39 39.72
CA PRO A 259 10.13 8.25 40.88
C PRO A 259 11.23 9.34 40.84
N PRO A 260 10.99 10.53 41.43
CA PRO A 260 12.01 11.58 41.53
C PRO A 260 13.23 11.07 42.30
N ARG A 261 14.42 11.42 41.81
CA ARG A 261 15.68 11.26 42.55
C ARG A 261 15.74 12.22 43.73
N ALA A 262 16.74 12.05 44.58
CA ALA A 262 16.98 12.92 45.74
C ALA A 262 17.18 14.41 45.38
N ASP A 263 17.55 14.72 44.13
CA ASP A 263 17.68 16.09 43.60
C ASP A 263 16.34 16.69 43.09
N GLY A 264 15.23 15.97 43.26
CA GLY A 264 13.90 16.38 42.83
C GLY A 264 13.64 16.24 41.33
N ARG A 265 14.54 15.59 40.57
CA ARG A 265 14.41 15.41 39.11
C ARG A 265 14.10 13.97 38.73
N ILE A 266 13.45 13.83 37.57
CA ILE A 266 13.15 12.53 36.94
C ILE A 266 14.07 12.25 35.73
N ARG A 267 14.84 13.25 35.25
CA ARG A 267 15.72 13.16 34.08
C ARG A 267 17.20 13.03 34.42
#